data_AF-A0AA47I6K8-F1
#
_entry.id   AF-A0AA47I6K8-F1
#
_cell.length_a   1.000
_cell.length_b   1.000
_cell.length_c   1.000
_cell.angle_alpha   90.00
_cell.angle_beta   90.00
_cell.angle_gamma   90.00
#
_symmetry.space_group_name_H-M   'P 1'
#
loop_
_entity.id
_entity.type
_entity.pdbx_description
1 polymer ?
#
loop_
_entity_poly.entity_id
_entity_poly.type
_entity_poly.pdbx_seq_one_letter_code
_entity_poly.pdbx_strand_id
1 'polypeptide(L)'
;MDKSGKIYVKAMNKYNDGYIDKALDLCEKSISLKSTNAAALNLKGILYYLKGDLENAKKMWDINYKRNNDKVSKKYLSDSLRDKKRLQLYINALELIKQLNICEALETLKQCQDSDFNSINVNNNISLCYIKQGEYDKALQYINEVIKVDKKNAEASINKETLIKYGSLKRKINHVKIGVVTVSILLIITVIFIGEKNIYNIKHISIMGAQKLQSGISIIKGNDKDETKSSEKVGKNKLVAIKKNTNLDKSGTKTVGNKVQKIQEFPREQFKVSIKNNNMEQIVSYVNRWNKADLEMNDKLLTVKGEEIIKSDGVLYFYNKGVGYINDKEYTKAQKYFLYALPYSEGNYLHEHIVYMLAVSYKASSDFQNAVKYYELILKQFPSGSYTEEVLYNLVLINKDVDPNKAKLYAEKLVEQFPNSLYKNSIVNKILGI
;
A
#
# COMPACT_ATOMS: atom_id res chain seq x y z
N MET A 1 -14.47 -3.67 13.36
CA MET A 1 -14.19 -2.27 12.92
C MET A 1 -15.49 -1.48 12.87
N ASP A 2 -15.51 -0.29 13.49
CA ASP A 2 -16.71 0.56 13.63
C ASP A 2 -17.07 1.32 12.32
N LYS A 3 -18.15 2.12 12.36
CA LYS A 3 -18.66 2.87 11.19
C LYS A 3 -17.66 3.93 10.70
N SER A 4 -16.88 4.53 11.60
CA SER A 4 -15.84 5.51 11.25
C SER A 4 -14.65 4.80 10.58
N GLY A 5 -14.14 3.72 11.17
CA GLY A 5 -13.07 2.90 10.57
C GLY A 5 -13.43 2.36 9.18
N LYS A 6 -14.69 1.97 8.95
CA LYS A 6 -15.21 1.57 7.63
C LYS A 6 -15.20 2.71 6.58
N ILE A 7 -15.19 3.96 6.99
CA ILE A 7 -15.06 5.12 6.09
C ILE A 7 -13.57 5.49 5.91
N TYR A 8 -12.76 5.44 6.97
CA TYR A 8 -11.31 5.58 6.88
C TYR A 8 -10.68 4.62 5.86
N VAL A 9 -11.04 3.33 5.86
CA VAL A 9 -10.54 2.37 4.87
C VAL A 9 -10.97 2.75 3.44
N LYS A 10 -12.15 3.35 3.26
CA LYS A 10 -12.55 3.89 1.95
C LYS A 10 -11.74 5.14 1.56
N ALA A 11 -11.39 6.00 2.52
CA ALA A 11 -10.52 7.16 2.29
C ALA A 11 -9.12 6.70 1.84
N MET A 12 -8.51 5.77 2.56
CA MET A 12 -7.21 5.19 2.23
C MET A 12 -7.21 4.49 0.87
N ASN A 13 -8.26 3.71 0.55
CA ASN A 13 -8.40 3.14 -0.78
C ASN A 13 -8.54 4.22 -1.87
N LYS A 14 -9.22 5.35 -1.61
CA LYS A 14 -9.31 6.45 -2.57
C LYS A 14 -8.01 7.23 -2.73
N TYR A 15 -7.19 7.34 -1.68
CA TYR A 15 -5.82 7.84 -1.78
C TYR A 15 -4.94 6.92 -2.64
N ASN A 16 -4.94 5.61 -2.36
CA ASN A 16 -4.20 4.62 -3.14
C ASN A 16 -4.69 4.52 -4.60
N ASP A 17 -5.99 4.76 -4.84
CA ASP A 17 -6.56 4.90 -6.17
C ASP A 17 -6.16 6.20 -6.89
N GLY A 18 -5.43 7.12 -6.25
CA GLY A 18 -5.03 8.42 -6.81
C GLY A 18 -6.16 9.45 -6.89
N TYR A 19 -7.07 9.49 -5.90
CA TYR A 19 -8.18 10.44 -5.79
C TYR A 19 -8.14 11.18 -4.45
N ILE A 20 -7.17 12.09 -4.28
CA ILE A 20 -6.91 12.79 -3.01
C ILE A 20 -8.12 13.54 -2.45
N ASP A 21 -8.86 14.30 -3.25
CA ASP A 21 -9.98 15.08 -2.72
C ASP A 21 -11.11 14.18 -2.21
N LYS A 22 -11.37 13.05 -2.89
CA LYS A 22 -12.31 12.02 -2.41
C LYS A 22 -11.82 11.30 -1.17
N ALA A 23 -10.50 11.23 -0.95
CA ALA A 23 -9.93 10.74 0.30
C ALA A 23 -10.10 11.77 1.43
N LEU A 24 -9.92 13.07 1.16
CA LEU A 24 -10.20 14.15 2.12
C LEU A 24 -11.67 14.16 2.55
N ASP A 25 -12.62 14.08 1.61
CA ASP A 25 -14.06 13.98 1.89
C ASP A 25 -14.40 12.81 2.82
N LEU A 26 -13.79 11.65 2.56
CA LEU A 26 -14.02 10.44 3.34
C LEU A 26 -13.31 10.51 4.71
N CYS A 27 -12.13 11.14 4.81
CA CYS A 27 -11.51 11.44 6.10
C CYS A 27 -12.42 12.36 6.94
N GLU A 28 -12.96 13.44 6.37
CA GLU A 28 -13.89 14.33 7.08
C GLU A 28 -15.16 13.60 7.54
N LYS A 29 -15.75 12.78 6.66
CA LYS A 29 -16.90 11.93 6.99
C LYS A 29 -16.57 10.82 8.01
N SER A 30 -15.30 10.45 8.15
CA SER A 30 -14.82 9.52 9.16
C SER A 30 -14.64 10.20 10.52
N ILE A 31 -14.08 11.42 10.52
CA ILE A 31 -13.82 12.24 11.71
C ILE A 31 -15.14 12.77 12.31
N SER A 32 -16.10 13.21 11.49
CA SER A 32 -17.43 13.66 11.98
C SER A 32 -18.24 12.55 12.66
N LEU A 33 -18.04 11.28 12.28
CA LEU A 33 -18.63 10.13 12.99
C LEU A 33 -17.88 9.74 14.28
N LYS A 34 -16.60 10.10 14.40
CA LYS A 34 -15.74 9.77 15.55
C LYS A 34 -14.52 10.68 15.54
N SER A 35 -14.57 11.79 16.27
CA SER A 35 -13.51 12.81 16.24
C SER A 35 -12.20 12.40 16.93
N THR A 36 -12.14 11.17 17.45
CA THR A 36 -10.96 10.46 17.98
C THR A 36 -10.47 9.34 17.04
N ASN A 37 -10.90 9.29 15.78
CA ASN A 37 -10.32 8.36 14.80
C ASN A 37 -8.93 8.84 14.34
N ALA A 38 -7.90 8.42 15.07
CA ALA A 38 -6.50 8.76 14.84
C ALA A 38 -6.02 8.44 13.41
N ALA A 39 -6.44 7.30 12.85
CA ALA A 39 -6.03 6.89 11.50
C ALA A 39 -6.62 7.82 10.42
N ALA A 40 -7.85 8.30 10.60
CA ALA A 40 -8.46 9.28 9.70
C ALA A 40 -7.84 10.67 9.85
N LEU A 41 -7.51 11.11 11.07
CA LEU A 41 -6.80 12.36 11.32
C LEU A 41 -5.39 12.36 10.68
N ASN A 42 -4.61 11.28 10.88
CA ASN A 42 -3.30 11.12 10.27
C ASN A 42 -3.36 11.15 8.74
N LEU A 43 -4.26 10.37 8.14
CA LEU A 43 -4.43 10.38 6.68
C LEU A 43 -4.86 11.76 6.17
N LYS A 44 -5.79 12.46 6.84
CA LYS A 44 -6.18 13.82 6.45
C LYS A 44 -5.00 14.80 6.52
N GLY A 45 -4.16 14.70 7.56
CA GLY A 45 -2.95 15.50 7.69
C GLY A 45 -1.94 15.26 6.57
N ILE A 46 -1.70 13.99 6.20
CA ILE A 46 -0.83 13.61 5.07
C ILE A 46 -1.38 14.16 3.75
N LEU A 47 -2.70 14.06 3.52
CA LEU A 47 -3.32 14.57 2.30
C LEU A 47 -3.20 16.10 2.16
N TYR A 48 -3.30 16.85 3.27
CA TYR A 48 -3.00 18.29 3.28
C TYR A 48 -1.51 18.56 3.00
N TYR A 49 -0.60 17.80 3.63
CA TYR A 49 0.85 17.95 3.49
C TYR A 49 1.34 17.76 2.05
N LEU A 50 0.83 16.73 1.35
CA LEU A 50 1.12 16.49 -0.08
C LEU A 50 0.60 17.62 -0.99
N LYS A 51 -0.56 18.21 -0.66
CA LYS A 51 -1.12 19.39 -1.33
C LYS A 51 -0.46 20.73 -0.93
N GLY A 52 0.54 20.71 -0.04
CA GLY A 52 1.27 21.91 0.42
C GLY A 52 0.60 22.69 1.55
N ASP A 53 -0.56 22.24 2.04
CA ASP A 53 -1.29 22.86 3.14
C ASP A 53 -0.66 22.49 4.50
N LEU A 54 0.50 23.09 4.77
CA LEU A 54 1.28 22.85 5.98
C LEU A 54 0.51 23.18 7.25
N GLU A 55 -0.39 24.17 7.20
CA GLU A 55 -1.12 24.63 8.38
C GLU A 55 -2.21 23.62 8.77
N ASN A 56 -3.07 23.21 7.83
CA ASN A 56 -4.11 22.23 8.14
C ASN A 56 -3.55 20.82 8.31
N ALA A 57 -2.43 20.46 7.66
CA ALA A 57 -1.68 19.25 7.99
C ALA A 57 -1.31 19.21 9.48
N LYS A 58 -0.65 20.28 9.97
CA LYS A 58 -0.24 20.40 11.37
C LYS A 58 -1.43 20.47 12.33
N LYS A 59 -2.54 21.13 11.98
CA LYS A 59 -3.77 21.10 12.80
C LYS A 59 -4.30 19.68 12.98
N MET A 60 -4.34 18.86 11.93
CA MET A 60 -4.86 17.48 12.04
C MET A 60 -3.96 16.63 12.94
N TRP A 61 -2.63 16.76 12.82
CA TRP A 61 -1.68 16.05 13.69
C TRP A 61 -1.69 16.57 15.13
N ASP A 62 -1.81 17.88 15.35
CA ASP A 62 -1.91 18.47 16.70
C ASP A 62 -3.18 17.99 17.44
N ILE A 63 -4.33 18.00 16.76
CA ILE A 63 -5.58 17.44 17.29
C ILE A 63 -5.42 15.95 17.62
N ASN A 64 -4.78 15.18 16.74
CA ASN A 64 -4.61 13.75 16.92
C ASN A 64 -3.66 13.40 18.08
N TYR A 65 -2.51 14.08 18.17
CA TYR A 65 -1.59 13.96 19.28
C TYR A 65 -2.26 14.33 20.61
N LYS A 66 -2.90 15.50 20.70
CA LYS A 66 -3.54 15.98 21.94
C LYS A 66 -4.71 15.12 22.41
N ARG A 67 -5.48 14.52 21.49
CA ARG A 67 -6.72 13.77 21.85
C ARG A 67 -6.54 12.26 21.94
N ASN A 68 -5.57 11.70 21.24
CA ASN A 68 -5.35 10.25 21.15
C ASN A 68 -3.93 9.81 21.60
N ASN A 69 -3.07 10.75 22.03
CA ASN A 69 -1.64 10.52 22.33
C ASN A 69 -0.86 9.88 21.16
N ASP A 70 -1.25 10.22 19.92
CA ASP A 70 -0.73 9.61 18.70
C ASP A 70 0.76 9.98 18.47
N LYS A 71 1.67 9.05 18.79
CA LYS A 71 3.13 9.26 18.63
C LYS A 71 3.54 9.55 17.17
N VAL A 72 2.80 9.02 16.18
CA VAL A 72 3.05 9.27 14.75
C VAL A 72 2.78 10.74 14.38
N SER A 73 1.67 11.30 14.85
CA SER A 73 1.36 12.74 14.73
C SER A 73 2.43 13.62 15.37
N LYS A 74 2.92 13.25 16.55
CA LYS A 74 4.01 13.97 17.23
C LYS A 74 5.28 14.02 16.37
N LYS A 75 5.60 12.93 15.68
CA LYS A 75 6.72 12.88 14.72
C LYS A 75 6.46 13.78 13.52
N TYR A 76 5.30 13.68 12.85
CA TYR A 76 4.96 14.57 11.72
C TYR A 76 4.99 16.07 12.11
N LEU A 77 4.53 16.43 13.32
CA LEU A 77 4.64 17.79 13.83
C LEU A 77 6.10 18.26 13.98
N SER A 78 7.00 17.38 14.43
CA SER A 78 8.43 17.66 14.56
C SER A 78 9.10 17.81 13.19
N ASP A 79 8.85 16.88 12.28
CA ASP A 79 9.44 16.89 10.93
C ASP A 79 8.97 18.14 10.14
N SER A 80 7.69 18.50 10.27
CA SER A 80 7.07 19.70 9.65
C SER A 80 7.69 21.05 10.05
N LEU A 81 8.58 21.09 11.05
CA LEU A 81 9.30 22.31 11.42
C LEU A 81 10.25 22.76 10.30
N ARG A 82 10.87 21.82 9.59
CA ARG A 82 11.78 22.10 8.47
C ARG A 82 11.03 22.57 7.23
N ASP A 83 9.81 22.08 7.04
CA ASP A 83 8.99 22.39 5.86
C ASP A 83 8.49 23.85 5.80
N LYS A 84 8.54 24.62 6.91
CA LYS A 84 8.36 26.08 6.85
C LYS A 84 9.41 26.75 5.94
N LYS A 85 10.67 26.26 5.93
CA LYS A 85 11.70 26.74 5.01
C LYS A 85 11.40 26.31 3.57
N ARG A 86 10.92 25.08 3.35
CA ARG A 86 10.54 24.58 2.01
C ARG A 86 9.34 25.32 1.43
N LEU A 87 8.37 25.71 2.25
CA LEU A 87 7.27 26.58 1.83
C LEU A 87 7.79 27.94 1.33
N GLN A 88 8.77 28.53 2.02
CA GLN A 88 9.40 29.78 1.56
C GLN A 88 10.20 29.59 0.25
N LEU A 89 10.97 28.50 0.12
CA LEU A 89 11.67 28.18 -1.14
C LEU A 89 10.68 28.01 -2.30
N TYR A 90 9.58 27.31 -2.09
CA TYR A 90 8.51 27.16 -3.08
C TYR A 90 7.87 28.50 -3.47
N ILE A 91 7.57 29.38 -2.49
CA ILE A 91 7.05 30.73 -2.75
C ILE A 91 8.05 31.56 -3.58
N ASN A 92 9.34 31.51 -3.24
CA ASN A 92 10.39 32.17 -4.03
C ASN A 92 10.47 31.60 -5.46
N ALA A 93 10.35 30.29 -5.64
CA ALA A 93 10.35 29.67 -6.97
C ALA A 93 9.15 30.08 -7.82
N LEU A 94 7.95 30.19 -7.23
CA LEU A 94 6.78 30.72 -7.94
C LEU A 94 6.99 32.17 -8.41
N GLU A 95 7.72 32.98 -7.65
CA GLU A 95 8.07 34.34 -8.05
C GLU A 95 9.09 34.36 -9.19
N LEU A 96 10.13 33.53 -9.13
CA LEU A 96 11.10 33.33 -10.21
C LEU A 96 10.43 32.84 -11.52
N ILE A 97 9.38 32.00 -11.44
CA ILE A 97 8.59 31.59 -12.62
C ILE A 97 7.86 32.77 -13.27
N LYS A 98 7.30 33.70 -12.49
CA LYS A 98 6.64 34.92 -13.03
C LYS A 98 7.65 35.84 -13.71
N GLN A 99 8.83 35.98 -13.11
CA GLN A 99 9.94 36.79 -13.61
C GLN A 99 10.68 36.16 -14.80
N LEU A 100 10.28 34.95 -15.21
CA LEU A 100 10.89 34.14 -16.29
C LEU A 100 12.34 33.67 -16.00
N ASN A 101 12.77 33.71 -14.74
CA ASN A 101 14.05 33.14 -14.27
C ASN A 101 13.94 31.60 -14.11
N ILE A 102 13.62 30.91 -15.21
CA ILE A 102 13.18 29.50 -15.19
C ILE A 102 14.25 28.53 -14.67
N CYS A 103 15.53 28.82 -14.89
CA CYS A 103 16.63 27.99 -14.39
C CYS A 103 16.76 28.07 -12.87
N GLU A 104 16.74 29.28 -12.30
CA GLU A 104 16.79 29.53 -10.85
C GLU A 104 15.54 28.99 -10.15
N ALA A 105 14.37 29.14 -10.78
CA ALA A 105 13.12 28.55 -10.31
C ALA A 105 13.21 27.02 -10.24
N LEU A 106 13.72 26.38 -11.29
CA LEU A 106 13.90 24.92 -11.34
C LEU A 106 14.87 24.41 -10.27
N GLU A 107 15.98 25.12 -10.03
CA GLU A 107 16.91 24.78 -8.96
C GLU A 107 16.28 24.93 -7.57
N THR A 108 15.58 26.04 -7.34
CA THR A 108 14.86 26.31 -6.07
C THR A 108 13.76 25.28 -5.80
N LEU A 109 13.05 24.82 -6.85
CA LEU A 109 12.07 23.73 -6.74
C LEU A 109 12.73 22.39 -6.44
N LYS A 110 13.91 22.10 -6.99
CA LYS A 110 14.65 20.86 -6.65
C LYS A 110 15.04 20.82 -5.18
N GLN A 111 15.43 21.94 -4.56
CA GLN A 111 15.66 22.04 -3.11
C GLN A 111 14.38 21.79 -2.28
N CYS A 112 13.19 21.92 -2.88
CA CYS A 112 11.94 21.55 -2.22
C CYS A 112 11.69 20.03 -2.20
N GLN A 113 12.35 19.25 -3.08
CA GLN A 113 12.16 17.80 -3.22
C GLN A 113 12.84 16.96 -2.12
N ASP A 114 13.57 17.58 -1.19
CA ASP A 114 14.12 16.94 0.03
C ASP A 114 13.03 16.45 1.03
N SER A 115 11.76 16.41 0.60
CA SER A 115 10.57 16.06 1.39
C SER A 115 9.38 15.79 0.46
N ASP A 116 8.44 14.97 0.91
CA ASP A 116 7.13 14.81 0.27
C ASP A 116 6.22 16.05 0.45
N PHE A 117 6.60 17.01 1.30
CA PHE A 117 5.87 18.26 1.51
C PHE A 117 5.64 19.00 0.20
N ASN A 118 4.38 19.36 -0.08
CA ASN A 118 4.00 20.13 -1.27
C ASN A 118 4.37 19.45 -2.62
N SER A 119 4.74 18.16 -2.60
CA SER A 119 5.25 17.40 -3.74
C SER A 119 4.37 17.47 -4.99
N ILE A 120 3.04 17.56 -4.82
CA ILE A 120 2.07 17.75 -5.91
C ILE A 120 2.37 19.05 -6.69
N ASN A 121 2.41 20.19 -5.99
CA ASN A 121 2.55 21.48 -6.64
C ASN A 121 4.01 21.77 -7.03
N VAL A 122 4.99 21.24 -6.27
CA VAL A 122 6.42 21.26 -6.62
C VAL A 122 6.64 20.54 -7.95
N ASN A 123 6.17 19.29 -8.09
CA ASN A 123 6.35 18.52 -9.34
C ASN A 123 5.59 19.15 -10.51
N ASN A 124 4.39 19.73 -10.29
CA ASN A 124 3.71 20.52 -11.32
C ASN A 124 4.58 21.69 -11.81
N ASN A 125 5.14 22.49 -10.90
CA ASN A 125 5.94 23.66 -11.26
C ASN A 125 7.30 23.26 -11.87
N ILE A 126 7.91 22.16 -11.45
CA ILE A 126 9.09 21.59 -12.14
C ILE A 126 8.74 21.19 -13.57
N SER A 127 7.58 20.56 -13.79
CA SER A 127 7.13 20.21 -15.15
C SER A 127 6.88 21.45 -16.02
N LEU A 128 6.36 22.53 -15.43
CA LEU A 128 6.16 23.81 -16.11
C LEU A 128 7.49 24.47 -16.48
N CYS A 129 8.50 24.44 -15.59
CA CYS A 129 9.85 24.91 -15.90
C CYS A 129 10.48 24.10 -17.06
N TYR A 130 10.38 22.78 -17.03
CA TYR A 130 10.89 21.94 -18.12
C TYR A 130 10.13 22.14 -19.44
N ILE A 131 8.81 22.37 -19.43
CA ILE A 131 8.04 22.78 -20.62
C ILE A 131 8.58 24.10 -21.19
N LYS A 132 8.82 25.10 -20.33
CA LYS A 132 9.38 26.41 -20.73
C LYS A 132 10.81 26.33 -21.28
N GLN A 133 11.56 25.29 -20.90
CA GLN A 133 12.91 24.98 -21.43
C GLN A 133 12.89 24.09 -22.69
N GLY A 134 11.72 23.61 -23.15
CA GLY A 134 11.62 22.65 -24.26
C GLY A 134 11.99 21.20 -23.90
N GLU A 135 12.20 20.92 -22.61
CA GLU A 135 12.69 19.66 -22.06
C GLU A 135 11.53 18.67 -21.79
N TYR A 136 10.78 18.38 -22.85
CA TYR A 136 9.45 17.73 -22.75
C TYR A 136 9.47 16.34 -22.10
N ASP A 137 10.48 15.51 -22.36
CA ASP A 137 10.56 14.18 -21.72
C ASP A 137 10.78 14.27 -20.21
N LYS A 138 11.57 15.27 -19.75
CA LYS A 138 11.74 15.56 -18.32
C LYS A 138 10.42 16.05 -17.74
N ALA A 139 9.75 17.02 -18.37
CA ALA A 139 8.44 17.51 -17.92
C ALA A 139 7.39 16.39 -17.79
N LEU A 140 7.36 15.45 -18.74
CA LEU A 140 6.43 14.32 -18.72
C LEU A 140 6.66 13.38 -17.54
N GLN A 141 7.89 13.21 -17.06
CA GLN A 141 8.19 12.43 -15.85
C GLN A 141 7.50 13.07 -14.63
N TYR A 142 7.74 14.35 -14.37
CA TYR A 142 7.14 15.06 -13.23
C TYR A 142 5.60 15.13 -13.30
N ILE A 143 5.01 15.31 -14.48
CA ILE A 143 3.55 15.20 -14.71
C ILE A 143 3.04 13.81 -14.32
N ASN A 144 3.77 12.74 -14.64
CA ASN A 144 3.36 11.39 -14.29
C ASN A 144 3.49 11.12 -12.78
N GLU A 145 4.48 11.70 -12.08
CA GLU A 145 4.57 11.62 -10.61
C GLU A 145 3.36 12.26 -9.93
N VAL A 146 2.93 13.44 -10.38
CA VAL A 146 1.68 14.05 -9.87
C VAL A 146 0.47 13.18 -10.19
N ILE A 147 0.37 12.63 -11.40
CA ILE A 147 -0.76 11.77 -11.80
C ILE A 147 -0.78 10.41 -11.08
N LYS A 148 0.34 9.91 -10.52
CA LYS A 148 0.31 8.74 -9.61
C LYS A 148 -0.46 9.07 -8.33
N VAL A 149 -0.18 10.24 -7.75
CA VAL A 149 -0.67 10.70 -6.44
C VAL A 149 -2.08 11.30 -6.54
N ASP A 150 -2.35 12.09 -7.58
CA ASP A 150 -3.64 12.73 -7.87
C ASP A 150 -3.96 12.65 -9.38
N LYS A 151 -4.74 11.64 -9.76
CA LYS A 151 -5.20 11.37 -11.14
C LYS A 151 -6.22 12.40 -11.65
N LYS A 152 -6.60 13.38 -10.82
CA LYS A 152 -7.53 14.46 -11.16
C LYS A 152 -6.98 15.85 -10.89
N ASN A 153 -5.67 15.96 -10.67
CA ASN A 153 -4.99 17.23 -10.55
C ASN A 153 -5.18 18.08 -11.81
N ALA A 154 -5.76 19.28 -11.65
CA ALA A 154 -6.08 20.16 -12.78
C ALA A 154 -4.81 20.71 -13.45
N GLU A 155 -3.84 21.16 -12.66
CA GLU A 155 -2.57 21.74 -13.15
C GLU A 155 -1.71 20.69 -13.87
N ALA A 156 -1.59 19.46 -13.35
CA ALA A 156 -0.92 18.36 -14.05
C ALA A 156 -1.61 18.02 -15.40
N SER A 157 -2.93 18.18 -15.48
CA SER A 157 -3.70 17.98 -16.71
C SER A 157 -3.43 19.10 -17.72
N ILE A 158 -3.42 20.36 -17.28
CA ILE A 158 -3.08 21.54 -18.10
C ILE A 158 -1.64 21.45 -18.62
N ASN A 159 -0.68 21.08 -17.77
CA ASN A 159 0.72 20.89 -18.17
C ASN A 159 0.85 19.75 -19.19
N LYS A 160 0.06 18.68 -19.07
CA LYS A 160 0.03 17.58 -20.03
C LYS A 160 -0.57 17.97 -21.38
N GLU A 161 -1.62 18.77 -21.39
CA GLU A 161 -2.23 19.32 -22.63
C GLU A 161 -1.28 20.31 -23.31
N THR A 162 -0.63 21.16 -22.53
CA THR A 162 0.46 22.06 -22.98
C THR A 162 1.60 21.28 -23.61
N LEU A 163 2.05 20.20 -22.97
CA LEU A 163 3.11 19.32 -23.47
C LEU A 163 2.71 18.59 -24.77
N ILE A 164 1.43 18.19 -24.92
CA ILE A 164 0.91 17.65 -26.19
C ILE A 164 0.90 18.73 -27.30
N LYS A 165 0.60 19.99 -26.96
CA LYS A 165 0.55 21.11 -27.91
C LYS A 165 1.93 21.51 -28.43
N TYR A 166 2.96 21.54 -27.57
CA TYR A 166 4.30 22.04 -27.92
C TYR A 166 5.36 20.93 -28.16
N GLY A 167 5.19 19.74 -27.56
CA GLY A 167 6.25 18.73 -27.46
C GLY A 167 6.35 17.66 -28.54
N SER A 168 5.62 17.78 -29.66
CA SER A 168 5.56 16.80 -30.78
C SER A 168 5.12 15.36 -30.44
N LEU A 169 4.81 15.08 -29.17
CA LEU A 169 4.42 13.78 -28.65
C LEU A 169 3.10 13.29 -29.29
N LYS A 170 3.23 12.48 -30.35
CA LYS A 170 2.10 11.87 -31.09
C LYS A 170 1.07 11.33 -30.10
N ARG A 171 -0.11 11.95 -30.09
CA ARG A 171 -1.26 11.58 -29.24
C ARG A 171 -1.48 10.07 -29.34
N LYS A 172 -1.12 9.31 -28.29
CA LYS A 172 -1.43 7.87 -28.18
C LYS A 172 -2.92 7.71 -27.96
N ILE A 173 -3.68 7.87 -29.04
CA ILE A 173 -5.12 7.61 -29.11
C ILE A 173 -5.30 6.14 -28.72
N ASN A 174 -5.94 5.90 -27.57
CA ASN A 174 -6.31 4.56 -27.18
C ASN A 174 -7.56 4.15 -27.98
N HIS A 175 -7.33 3.72 -29.23
CA HIS A 175 -8.39 3.32 -30.17
C HIS A 175 -9.28 2.20 -29.59
N VAL A 176 -8.75 1.35 -28.70
CA VAL A 176 -9.55 0.34 -27.98
C VAL A 176 -10.54 1.00 -27.03
N LYS A 177 -10.12 2.00 -26.23
CA LYS A 177 -11.05 2.75 -25.37
C LYS A 177 -12.07 3.55 -26.17
N ILE A 178 -11.68 4.15 -27.29
CA ILE A 178 -12.64 4.85 -28.17
C ILE A 178 -13.64 3.85 -28.76
N GLY A 179 -13.18 2.71 -29.27
CA GLY A 179 -14.03 1.63 -29.80
C GLY A 179 -15.01 1.09 -28.76
N VAL A 180 -14.57 0.87 -27.51
CA VAL A 180 -15.47 0.46 -26.42
C VAL A 180 -16.55 1.53 -26.15
N VAL A 181 -16.20 2.81 -26.17
CA VAL A 181 -17.16 3.91 -25.97
C VAL A 181 -18.13 4.03 -27.15
N THR A 182 -17.66 3.97 -28.41
CA THR A 182 -18.54 4.06 -29.58
C THR A 182 -19.45 2.84 -29.71
N VAL A 183 -18.96 1.62 -29.43
CA VAL A 183 -19.79 0.41 -29.36
C VAL A 183 -20.82 0.52 -28.23
N SER A 184 -20.45 1.05 -27.06
CA SER A 184 -21.41 1.27 -25.96
C SER A 184 -22.52 2.25 -26.34
N ILE A 185 -22.17 3.34 -27.05
CA ILE A 185 -23.16 4.32 -27.55
C ILE A 185 -24.06 3.69 -28.62
N LEU A 186 -23.51 2.90 -29.55
CA LEU A 186 -24.29 2.19 -30.57
C LEU A 186 -25.24 1.15 -29.96
N LEU A 187 -24.83 0.46 -28.89
CA LEU A 187 -25.70 -0.45 -28.13
C LEU A 187 -26.84 0.30 -27.44
N ILE A 188 -26.59 1.48 -26.86
CA ILE A 188 -27.65 2.32 -26.27
C ILE A 188 -28.63 2.79 -27.35
N ILE A 189 -28.14 3.29 -28.49
CA ILE A 189 -28.98 3.75 -29.61
C ILE A 189 -29.84 2.60 -30.17
N THR A 190 -29.26 1.40 -30.36
CA THR A 190 -30.02 0.25 -30.87
C THR A 190 -31.07 -0.25 -29.86
N VAL A 191 -30.79 -0.22 -28.55
CA VAL A 191 -31.80 -0.52 -27.51
C VAL A 191 -32.95 0.49 -27.54
N ILE A 192 -32.68 1.79 -27.72
CA ILE A 192 -33.72 2.82 -27.88
C ILE A 192 -34.58 2.54 -29.12
N PHE A 193 -33.95 2.29 -30.27
CA PHE A 193 -34.65 2.04 -31.54
C PHE A 193 -35.52 0.76 -31.52
N ILE A 194 -35.06 -0.29 -30.82
CA ILE A 194 -35.85 -1.51 -30.56
C ILE A 194 -37.01 -1.20 -29.60
N GLY A 195 -36.77 -0.36 -28.58
CA GLY A 195 -37.80 0.11 -27.65
C GLY A 195 -38.93 0.85 -28.37
N GLU A 196 -38.61 1.83 -29.20
CA GLU A 196 -39.58 2.59 -30.00
C GLU A 196 -40.39 1.69 -30.94
N LYS A 197 -39.73 0.73 -31.62
CA LYS A 197 -40.39 -0.22 -32.52
C LYS A 197 -41.34 -1.17 -31.77
N ASN A 198 -40.97 -1.61 -30.57
CA ASN A 198 -41.84 -2.44 -29.72
C ASN A 198 -42.99 -1.63 -29.09
N ILE A 199 -42.77 -0.37 -28.73
CA ILE A 199 -43.83 0.55 -28.26
C ILE A 199 -44.86 0.80 -29.38
N TYR A 200 -44.42 0.90 -30.64
CA TYR A 200 -45.32 0.98 -31.80
C TYR A 200 -46.21 -0.28 -31.92
N ASN A 201 -45.65 -1.48 -31.78
CA ASN A 201 -46.43 -2.72 -31.76
C ASN A 201 -47.44 -2.76 -30.60
N ILE A 202 -47.05 -2.34 -29.39
CA ILE A 202 -47.95 -2.30 -28.22
C ILE A 202 -49.12 -1.34 -28.47
N LYS A 203 -48.87 -0.18 -29.10
CA LYS A 203 -49.93 0.77 -29.50
C LYS A 203 -50.89 0.23 -30.55
N HIS A 204 -50.44 -0.69 -31.41
CA HIS A 204 -51.32 -1.36 -32.39
C HIS A 204 -52.16 -2.48 -31.75
N ILE A 205 -51.60 -3.21 -30.79
CA ILE A 205 -52.29 -4.28 -30.05
C ILE A 205 -53.45 -3.74 -29.20
N SER A 206 -53.26 -2.59 -28.53
CA SER A 206 -54.32 -1.98 -27.70
C SER A 206 -55.51 -1.48 -28.52
N ILE A 207 -55.33 -1.14 -29.80
CA ILE A 207 -56.42 -0.74 -30.71
C ILE A 207 -57.23 -1.96 -31.18
N MET A 208 -56.58 -3.10 -31.46
CA MET A 208 -57.30 -4.35 -31.78
C MET A 208 -58.05 -4.94 -30.57
N GLY A 209 -57.53 -4.75 -29.35
CA GLY A 209 -58.17 -5.25 -28.13
C GLY A 209 -59.56 -4.66 -27.86
N ALA A 210 -59.83 -3.42 -28.30
CA ALA A 210 -61.08 -2.72 -28.03
C ALA A 210 -62.30 -3.27 -28.79
N GLN A 211 -62.11 -3.91 -29.95
CA GLN A 211 -63.22 -4.37 -30.80
C GLN A 211 -63.78 -5.76 -30.42
N LYS A 212 -63.22 -6.43 -29.41
CA LYS A 212 -63.61 -7.80 -29.03
C LYS A 212 -64.34 -7.94 -27.70
N LEU A 213 -64.64 -6.83 -27.02
CA LEU A 213 -65.28 -6.84 -25.69
C LEU A 213 -66.82 -6.86 -25.71
N GLN A 214 -67.46 -6.86 -26.91
CA GLN A 214 -68.92 -6.78 -27.07
C GLN A 214 -69.59 -8.12 -27.42
N SER A 215 -68.84 -9.23 -27.40
CA SER A 215 -69.39 -10.59 -27.49
C SER A 215 -68.63 -11.51 -26.52
N GLY A 216 -69.28 -11.94 -25.44
CA GLY A 216 -68.63 -12.78 -24.42
C GLY A 216 -69.17 -12.69 -22.98
N ILE A 217 -70.08 -11.78 -22.64
CA ILE A 217 -70.75 -11.79 -21.32
C ILE A 217 -72.02 -12.63 -21.39
N SER A 218 -71.88 -13.94 -21.15
CA SER A 218 -72.97 -14.82 -20.72
C SER A 218 -72.43 -16.14 -20.17
N ILE A 219 -73.09 -16.66 -19.12
CA ILE A 219 -73.00 -18.04 -18.57
C ILE A 219 -71.81 -18.36 -17.64
N ILE A 220 -72.12 -18.32 -16.32
CA ILE A 220 -71.76 -19.28 -15.23
C ILE A 220 -70.25 -19.57 -15.00
N LYS A 221 -69.60 -19.10 -13.91
CA LYS A 221 -69.71 -19.40 -12.44
C LYS A 221 -69.23 -20.80 -12.00
N GLY A 222 -68.29 -20.82 -11.04
CA GLY A 222 -67.77 -22.01 -10.35
C GLY A 222 -66.43 -22.51 -10.93
N ASN A 223 -65.51 -23.09 -10.16
CA ASN A 223 -65.49 -23.27 -8.70
C ASN A 223 -64.04 -23.28 -8.15
N ASP A 224 -63.89 -23.49 -6.85
CA ASP A 224 -62.73 -23.11 -6.04
C ASP A 224 -61.73 -24.25 -5.74
N LYS A 225 -60.49 -23.88 -5.35
CA LYS A 225 -59.48 -24.62 -4.53
C LYS A 225 -58.49 -25.66 -5.10
N ASP A 226 -57.38 -25.67 -4.37
CA ASP A 226 -56.11 -26.42 -4.38
C ASP A 226 -56.19 -27.97 -4.37
N GLU A 227 -55.11 -28.65 -4.82
CA GLU A 227 -54.25 -29.43 -3.90
C GLU A 227 -52.86 -29.84 -4.48
N THR A 228 -52.18 -30.83 -3.87
CA THR A 228 -50.70 -31.03 -3.83
C THR A 228 -50.12 -32.23 -4.63
N LYS A 229 -48.79 -32.46 -4.53
CA LYS A 229 -47.96 -33.65 -4.93
C LYS A 229 -47.36 -33.59 -6.37
N SER A 230 -46.31 -34.32 -6.78
CA SER A 230 -45.50 -35.41 -6.16
C SER A 230 -44.03 -35.45 -6.69
N SER A 231 -43.23 -36.46 -6.28
CA SER A 231 -41.79 -36.66 -6.59
C SER A 231 -41.47 -37.93 -7.40
N GLU A 232 -40.31 -37.96 -8.09
CA GLU A 232 -39.54 -39.15 -8.57
C GLU A 232 -38.05 -38.70 -8.79
N LYS A 233 -36.93 -39.43 -8.61
CA LYS A 233 -36.47 -40.85 -8.78
C LYS A 233 -36.21 -41.25 -10.26
N VAL A 234 -35.16 -42.00 -10.67
CA VAL A 234 -33.97 -42.58 -9.99
C VAL A 234 -32.82 -42.97 -10.97
N GLY A 235 -31.57 -43.13 -10.49
CA GLY A 235 -30.43 -43.85 -11.15
C GLY A 235 -29.09 -43.58 -10.41
N LYS A 236 -28.23 -44.51 -9.94
CA LYS A 236 -27.59 -45.77 -10.45
C LYS A 236 -26.60 -45.50 -11.62
N ASN A 237 -25.34 -45.97 -11.64
CA ASN A 237 -24.57 -46.95 -10.83
C ASN A 237 -23.04 -46.56 -10.79
N LYS A 238 -22.25 -46.82 -9.72
CA LYS A 238 -21.32 -47.97 -9.47
C LYS A 238 -20.37 -48.33 -10.64
N LEU A 239 -19.05 -48.60 -10.52
CA LEU A 239 -17.99 -48.70 -9.46
C LEU A 239 -16.58 -48.52 -10.15
N VAL A 240 -15.33 -48.75 -9.66
CA VAL A 240 -14.70 -49.43 -8.49
C VAL A 240 -13.41 -48.70 -7.97
N ALA A 241 -12.22 -49.35 -7.85
CA ALA A 241 -10.90 -48.82 -7.38
C ALA A 241 -9.72 -49.65 -7.99
N ILE A 242 -8.42 -49.48 -7.59
CA ILE A 242 -7.76 -50.27 -6.51
C ILE A 242 -6.34 -49.75 -6.12
N LYS A 243 -6.09 -49.61 -4.79
CA LYS A 243 -4.85 -49.71 -3.92
C LYS A 243 -3.48 -49.07 -4.35
N LYS A 244 -2.52 -48.62 -3.50
CA LYS A 244 -1.97 -48.95 -2.13
C LYS A 244 -1.21 -50.31 -2.06
N ASN A 245 -0.11 -50.59 -1.33
CA ASN A 245 0.62 -50.11 -0.12
C ASN A 245 2.04 -50.82 -0.14
N THR A 246 3.09 -50.65 0.69
CA THR A 246 3.68 -49.61 1.59
C THR A 246 5.01 -50.13 2.23
N ASN A 247 5.98 -49.22 2.48
CA ASN A 247 6.89 -49.15 3.66
C ASN A 247 8.04 -50.16 3.98
N LEU A 248 9.22 -49.55 4.29
CA LEU A 248 10.19 -49.87 5.38
C LEU A 248 10.99 -51.21 5.33
N ASP A 249 12.16 -51.40 5.98
CA ASP A 249 12.87 -50.58 7.00
C ASP A 249 14.43 -50.76 7.03
N LYS A 250 15.12 -49.83 7.73
CA LYS A 250 16.42 -49.93 8.48
C LYS A 250 17.79 -50.34 7.88
N SER A 251 18.73 -49.39 8.05
CA SER A 251 20.04 -49.52 8.76
C SER A 251 21.36 -49.89 8.02
N GLY A 252 22.16 -48.84 7.74
CA GLY A 252 23.44 -48.67 8.47
C GLY A 252 24.78 -49.07 7.82
N THR A 253 25.50 -48.11 7.22
CA THR A 253 26.95 -47.85 7.45
C THR A 253 27.40 -46.53 6.76
N LYS A 254 28.63 -46.06 7.06
CA LYS A 254 29.19 -44.79 6.53
C LYS A 254 30.02 -45.01 5.26
N THR A 255 29.83 -44.15 4.25
CA THR A 255 30.89 -43.77 3.29
C THR A 255 30.79 -42.29 2.96
N VAL A 256 31.93 -41.59 2.91
CA VAL A 256 32.01 -40.20 2.48
C VAL A 256 32.04 -40.16 0.96
N GLY A 257 31.16 -39.37 0.34
CA GLY A 257 31.10 -39.20 -1.12
C GLY A 257 30.81 -37.75 -1.50
N ASN A 258 31.79 -37.09 -2.11
CA ASN A 258 31.69 -35.69 -2.52
C ASN A 258 30.62 -35.51 -3.61
N LYS A 259 29.45 -34.97 -3.24
CA LYS A 259 28.50 -34.44 -4.21
C LYS A 259 29.06 -33.12 -4.76
N VAL A 260 29.73 -33.20 -5.90
CA VAL A 260 30.12 -32.03 -6.71
C VAL A 260 28.88 -31.17 -6.90
N GLN A 261 28.95 -29.94 -6.39
CA GLN A 261 27.81 -29.03 -6.38
C GLN A 261 27.59 -28.54 -7.82
N LYS A 262 26.52 -28.99 -8.46
CA LYS A 262 26.21 -28.64 -9.85
C LYS A 262 26.06 -27.13 -9.95
N ILE A 263 27.00 -26.47 -10.64
CA ILE A 263 27.02 -25.01 -10.81
C ILE A 263 25.66 -24.61 -11.39
N GLN A 264 24.95 -23.77 -10.66
CA GLN A 264 23.66 -23.26 -11.09
C GLN A 264 23.93 -22.14 -12.10
N GLU A 265 23.22 -22.16 -13.23
CA GLU A 265 23.32 -21.11 -14.24
C GLU A 265 22.49 -19.89 -13.82
N PHE A 266 22.92 -18.69 -14.20
CA PHE A 266 22.20 -17.47 -13.86
C PHE A 266 20.89 -17.37 -14.67
N PRO A 267 19.71 -17.24 -14.04
CA PRO A 267 18.40 -17.36 -14.68
C PRO A 267 17.98 -16.04 -15.37
N ARG A 268 18.80 -15.58 -16.32
CA ARG A 268 18.72 -14.26 -16.98
C ARG A 268 17.31 -13.91 -17.47
N GLU A 269 16.70 -14.78 -18.28
CA GLU A 269 15.39 -14.50 -18.88
C GLU A 269 14.24 -14.64 -17.89
N GLN A 270 14.30 -15.59 -16.95
CA GLN A 270 13.27 -15.74 -15.91
C GLN A 270 13.29 -14.55 -14.94
N PHE A 271 14.47 -13.99 -14.65
CA PHE A 271 14.62 -12.78 -13.84
C PHE A 271 14.15 -11.53 -14.60
N LYS A 272 14.50 -11.36 -15.89
CA LYS A 272 13.92 -10.31 -16.77
C LYS A 272 12.38 -10.36 -16.80
N VAL A 273 11.79 -11.55 -16.95
CA VAL A 273 10.33 -11.74 -16.91
C VAL A 273 9.75 -11.40 -15.54
N SER A 274 10.44 -11.75 -14.45
CA SER A 274 10.00 -11.43 -13.09
C SER A 274 10.00 -9.91 -12.83
N ILE A 275 11.03 -9.20 -13.29
CA ILE A 275 11.10 -7.72 -13.29
C ILE A 275 9.97 -7.13 -14.14
N LYS A 276 9.79 -7.61 -15.38
CA LYS A 276 8.73 -7.12 -16.30
C LYS A 276 7.32 -7.25 -15.72
N ASN A 277 7.08 -8.31 -14.96
CA ASN A 277 5.78 -8.63 -14.35
C ASN A 277 5.64 -8.08 -12.90
N ASN A 278 6.64 -7.35 -12.40
CA ASN A 278 6.75 -6.87 -11.01
C ASN A 278 6.51 -7.97 -9.95
N ASN A 279 7.02 -9.18 -10.19
CA ASN A 279 6.86 -10.32 -9.28
C ASN A 279 7.89 -10.22 -8.14
N MET A 280 7.56 -9.41 -7.14
CA MET A 280 8.49 -9.02 -6.07
C MET A 280 9.10 -10.21 -5.32
N GLU A 281 8.31 -11.24 -5.00
CA GLU A 281 8.81 -12.50 -4.41
C GLU A 281 9.86 -13.22 -5.27
N GLN A 282 9.75 -13.19 -6.61
CA GLN A 282 10.79 -13.76 -7.48
C GLN A 282 11.99 -12.82 -7.62
N ILE A 283 11.78 -11.51 -7.71
CA ILE A 283 12.85 -10.50 -7.78
C ILE A 283 13.76 -10.64 -6.55
N VAL A 284 13.21 -10.64 -5.33
CA VAL A 284 14.00 -10.81 -4.09
C VAL A 284 14.63 -12.19 -3.93
N SER A 285 14.01 -13.23 -4.50
CA SER A 285 14.56 -14.60 -4.55
C SER A 285 15.80 -14.68 -5.46
N TYR A 286 15.81 -13.95 -6.57
CA TYR A 286 16.98 -13.86 -7.44
C TYR A 286 18.07 -12.96 -6.82
N VAL A 287 17.75 -11.73 -6.39
CA VAL A 287 18.76 -10.82 -5.81
C VAL A 287 19.45 -11.45 -4.59
N ASN A 288 18.71 -12.01 -3.63
CA ASN A 288 19.33 -12.66 -2.45
C ASN A 288 20.15 -13.92 -2.77
N ARG A 289 19.94 -14.56 -3.92
CA ARG A 289 20.73 -15.74 -4.34
C ARG A 289 22.02 -15.36 -5.05
N TRP A 290 21.98 -14.27 -5.80
CA TRP A 290 23.02 -13.91 -6.77
C TRP A 290 23.87 -12.69 -6.37
N ASN A 291 23.49 -11.93 -5.34
CA ASN A 291 24.22 -10.76 -4.84
C ASN A 291 25.69 -10.98 -4.40
N LYS A 292 26.12 -12.24 -4.24
CA LYS A 292 27.50 -12.63 -3.90
C LYS A 292 28.16 -13.56 -4.93
N ALA A 293 27.50 -13.83 -6.05
CA ALA A 293 28.09 -14.61 -7.13
C ALA A 293 28.99 -13.73 -7.99
N ASP A 294 30.09 -14.29 -8.50
CA ASP A 294 30.75 -13.65 -9.63
C ASP A 294 29.95 -13.92 -10.90
N LEU A 295 29.70 -12.86 -11.66
CA LEU A 295 28.72 -12.79 -12.75
C LEU A 295 29.27 -11.91 -13.88
N GLU A 296 28.86 -12.18 -15.12
CA GLU A 296 29.17 -11.26 -16.21
C GLU A 296 28.45 -9.91 -16.05
N MET A 297 28.99 -8.86 -16.68
CA MET A 297 28.55 -7.46 -16.50
C MET A 297 27.03 -7.30 -16.64
N ASN A 298 26.43 -7.96 -17.62
CA ASN A 298 25.00 -7.86 -17.91
C ASN A 298 24.10 -8.46 -16.81
N ASP A 299 24.59 -9.44 -16.03
CA ASP A 299 23.84 -10.03 -14.90
C ASP A 299 24.13 -9.35 -13.57
N LYS A 300 25.32 -8.78 -13.40
CA LYS A 300 25.58 -7.79 -12.33
C LYS A 300 24.59 -6.62 -12.46
N LEU A 301 24.47 -6.03 -13.66
CA LEU A 301 23.51 -4.96 -13.96
C LEU A 301 22.04 -5.39 -13.77
N LEU A 302 21.65 -6.60 -14.17
CA LEU A 302 20.28 -7.09 -13.94
C LEU A 302 19.99 -7.28 -12.44
N THR A 303 20.97 -7.72 -11.67
CA THR A 303 20.86 -7.90 -10.21
C THR A 303 20.76 -6.55 -9.49
N VAL A 304 21.58 -5.56 -9.87
CA VAL A 304 21.47 -4.17 -9.38
C VAL A 304 20.09 -3.58 -9.68
N LYS A 305 19.57 -3.75 -10.91
CA LYS A 305 18.21 -3.32 -11.25
C LYS A 305 17.12 -4.01 -10.42
N GLY A 306 17.30 -5.29 -10.09
CA GLY A 306 16.42 -6.00 -9.16
C GLY A 306 16.47 -5.40 -7.75
N GLU A 307 17.66 -5.04 -7.27
CA GLU A 307 17.86 -4.39 -5.97
C GLU A 307 17.24 -2.99 -5.91
N GLU A 308 17.37 -2.17 -6.96
CA GLU A 308 16.72 -0.86 -7.08
C GLU A 308 15.20 -0.96 -6.92
N ILE A 309 14.57 -1.93 -7.61
CA ILE A 309 13.13 -2.19 -7.53
C ILE A 309 12.70 -2.64 -6.12
N ILE A 310 13.55 -3.43 -5.44
CA ILE A 310 13.26 -3.81 -4.05
C ILE A 310 13.37 -2.59 -3.12
N LYS A 311 14.37 -1.71 -3.31
CA LYS A 311 14.55 -0.50 -2.51
C LYS A 311 13.43 0.53 -2.70
N SER A 312 12.90 0.70 -3.92
CA SER A 312 11.78 1.63 -4.18
C SER A 312 10.43 1.07 -3.75
N ASP A 313 10.08 -0.12 -4.23
CA ASP A 313 8.72 -0.66 -4.14
C ASP A 313 8.65 -1.87 -3.19
N GLY A 314 9.68 -2.71 -3.23
CA GLY A 314 9.72 -3.99 -2.52
C GLY A 314 9.70 -3.88 -0.99
N VAL A 315 10.42 -2.90 -0.41
CA VAL A 315 10.42 -2.67 1.06
C VAL A 315 9.00 -2.45 1.58
N LEU A 316 8.21 -1.58 0.93
CA LEU A 316 6.83 -1.30 1.31
C LEU A 316 5.91 -2.51 1.05
N TYR A 317 6.07 -3.19 -0.09
CA TYR A 317 5.32 -4.40 -0.42
C TYR A 317 5.53 -5.52 0.61
N PHE A 318 6.79 -5.83 0.94
CA PHE A 318 7.14 -6.87 1.89
C PHE A 318 6.78 -6.51 3.34
N TYR A 319 6.95 -5.25 3.75
CA TYR A 319 6.45 -4.77 5.04
C TYR A 319 4.93 -4.96 5.16
N ASN A 320 4.15 -4.55 4.15
CA ASN A 320 2.70 -4.70 4.15
C ASN A 320 2.26 -6.18 4.19
N LYS A 321 2.95 -7.08 3.49
CA LYS A 321 2.75 -8.53 3.60
C LYS A 321 3.05 -9.04 5.02
N GLY A 322 4.16 -8.62 5.62
CA GLY A 322 4.55 -9.01 6.97
C GLY A 322 3.53 -8.57 8.03
N VAL A 323 3.05 -7.33 7.95
CA VAL A 323 1.98 -6.80 8.81
C VAL A 323 0.66 -7.56 8.60
N GLY A 324 0.32 -7.89 7.36
CA GLY A 324 -0.83 -8.76 7.04
C GLY A 324 -0.76 -10.08 7.82
N TYR A 325 0.34 -10.82 7.68
CA TYR A 325 0.52 -12.09 8.38
C TYR A 325 0.60 -11.97 9.92
N ILE A 326 0.99 -10.82 10.48
CA ILE A 326 0.85 -10.58 11.94
C ILE A 326 -0.63 -10.52 12.35
N ASN A 327 -1.48 -9.85 11.57
CA ASN A 327 -2.92 -9.79 11.86
C ASN A 327 -3.58 -11.17 11.76
N ASP A 328 -3.16 -11.97 10.78
CA ASP A 328 -3.60 -13.36 10.58
C ASP A 328 -2.95 -14.36 11.56
N LYS A 329 -2.05 -13.87 12.45
CA LYS A 329 -1.24 -14.64 13.43
C LYS A 329 -0.28 -15.67 12.80
N GLU A 330 0.01 -15.56 11.52
CA GLU A 330 0.96 -16.41 10.79
C GLU A 330 2.41 -15.92 10.96
N TYR A 331 2.89 -15.90 12.20
CA TYR A 331 4.15 -15.22 12.56
C TYR A 331 5.37 -15.66 11.76
N THR A 332 5.52 -16.95 11.43
CA THR A 332 6.62 -17.44 10.57
C THR A 332 6.56 -16.92 9.13
N LYS A 333 5.35 -16.67 8.59
CA LYS A 333 5.20 -15.99 7.29
C LYS A 333 5.56 -14.50 7.45
N ALA A 334 5.14 -13.85 8.53
CA ALA A 334 5.51 -12.46 8.80
C ALA A 334 7.03 -12.27 8.87
N GLN A 335 7.73 -13.12 9.64
CA GLN A 335 9.19 -13.16 9.75
C GLN A 335 9.87 -13.23 8.38
N LYS A 336 9.44 -14.17 7.52
CA LYS A 336 9.96 -14.32 6.13
C LYS A 336 9.85 -13.01 5.34
N TYR A 337 8.70 -12.33 5.41
CA TYR A 337 8.47 -11.11 4.64
C TYR A 337 9.23 -9.91 5.20
N PHE A 338 9.34 -9.74 6.53
CA PHE A 338 10.22 -8.71 7.10
C PHE A 338 11.70 -8.97 6.79
N LEU A 339 12.15 -10.23 6.75
CA LEU A 339 13.51 -10.60 6.32
C LEU A 339 13.77 -10.31 4.82
N TYR A 340 12.74 -10.32 3.97
CA TYR A 340 12.87 -9.84 2.58
C TYR A 340 12.95 -8.31 2.48
N ALA A 341 12.33 -7.56 3.40
CA ALA A 341 12.42 -6.11 3.43
C ALA A 341 13.74 -5.59 4.06
N LEU A 342 14.20 -6.25 5.13
CA LEU A 342 15.23 -5.73 6.03
C LEU A 342 16.53 -5.28 5.32
N PRO A 343 17.21 -6.09 4.47
CA PRO A 343 18.49 -5.71 3.86
C PRO A 343 18.43 -4.50 2.91
N TYR A 344 17.23 -4.18 2.42
CA TYR A 344 16.98 -3.11 1.45
C TYR A 344 16.31 -1.89 2.09
N SER A 345 16.02 -1.96 3.39
CA SER A 345 15.29 -0.93 4.12
C SER A 345 16.18 0.12 4.79
N GLU A 346 17.51 -0.01 4.77
CA GLU A 346 18.40 1.03 5.28
C GLU A 346 18.15 2.38 4.57
N GLY A 347 18.07 3.46 5.34
CA GLY A 347 17.66 4.79 4.86
C GLY A 347 16.16 4.98 4.62
N ASN A 348 15.35 3.91 4.57
CA ASN A 348 13.90 3.99 4.42
C ASN A 348 13.22 4.31 5.77
N TYR A 349 12.14 5.11 5.76
CA TYR A 349 11.40 5.47 6.98
C TYR A 349 10.80 4.26 7.72
N LEU A 350 10.63 3.12 7.03
CA LEU A 350 10.16 1.87 7.61
C LEU A 350 11.25 1.05 8.33
N HIS A 351 12.55 1.39 8.21
CA HIS A 351 13.66 0.54 8.69
C HIS A 351 13.49 0.10 10.16
N GLU A 352 13.37 1.07 11.06
CA GLU A 352 13.18 0.84 12.50
C GLU A 352 11.95 -0.05 12.76
N HIS A 353 10.84 0.21 12.05
CA HIS A 353 9.59 -0.51 12.24
C HIS A 353 9.65 -1.94 11.68
N ILE A 354 10.42 -2.19 10.61
CA ILE A 354 10.67 -3.54 10.08
C ILE A 354 11.47 -4.37 11.08
N VAL A 355 12.51 -3.80 11.71
CA VAL A 355 13.28 -4.49 12.75
C VAL A 355 12.40 -4.78 13.98
N TYR A 356 11.60 -3.81 14.42
CA TYR A 356 10.65 -3.96 15.54
C TYR A 356 9.60 -5.05 15.26
N MET A 357 8.93 -5.01 14.11
CA MET A 357 7.89 -5.99 13.77
C MET A 357 8.47 -7.39 13.55
N LEU A 358 9.71 -7.49 13.06
CA LEU A 358 10.45 -8.76 13.03
C LEU A 358 10.70 -9.30 14.45
N ALA A 359 11.22 -8.48 15.37
CA ALA A 359 11.44 -8.87 16.77
C ALA A 359 10.14 -9.30 17.48
N VAL A 360 9.06 -8.53 17.30
CA VAL A 360 7.72 -8.87 17.80
C VAL A 360 7.20 -10.18 17.20
N SER A 361 7.39 -10.41 15.90
CA SER A 361 6.97 -11.65 15.25
C SER A 361 7.74 -12.89 15.73
N TYR A 362 9.01 -12.76 16.10
CA TYR A 362 9.77 -13.83 16.75
C TYR A 362 9.30 -14.07 18.19
N LYS A 363 9.08 -13.00 18.97
CA LYS A 363 8.52 -13.10 20.33
C LYS A 363 7.16 -13.80 20.33
N ALA A 364 6.30 -13.48 19.35
CA ALA A 364 4.98 -14.07 19.19
C ALA A 364 5.00 -15.54 18.75
N SER A 365 6.07 -16.01 18.09
CA SER A 365 6.31 -17.42 17.80
C SER A 365 7.20 -18.12 18.84
N SER A 366 7.39 -17.51 20.02
CA SER A 366 8.26 -18.00 21.11
C SER A 366 9.75 -18.21 20.76
N ASP A 367 10.22 -17.64 19.64
CA ASP A 367 11.66 -17.58 19.32
C ASP A 367 12.27 -16.38 20.06
N PHE A 368 12.47 -16.55 21.36
CA PHE A 368 13.02 -15.50 22.21
C PHE A 368 14.48 -15.16 21.85
N GLN A 369 15.23 -16.09 21.25
CA GLN A 369 16.62 -15.85 20.85
C GLN A 369 16.71 -14.84 19.70
N ASN A 370 15.93 -15.02 18.62
CA ASN A 370 15.88 -14.02 17.56
C ASN A 370 15.12 -12.76 17.99
N ALA A 371 14.10 -12.86 18.87
CA ALA A 371 13.45 -11.67 19.41
C ALA A 371 14.43 -10.75 20.14
N VAL A 372 15.24 -11.28 21.07
CA VAL A 372 16.29 -10.51 21.78
C VAL A 372 17.30 -9.92 20.80
N LYS A 373 17.82 -10.71 19.87
CA LYS A 373 18.77 -10.26 18.84
C LYS A 373 18.26 -9.05 18.02
N TYR A 374 17.00 -9.07 17.58
CA TYR A 374 16.44 -7.95 16.82
C TYR A 374 16.01 -6.78 17.71
N TYR A 375 15.62 -7.01 18.96
CA TYR A 375 15.42 -5.96 19.95
C TYR A 375 16.73 -5.22 20.29
N GLU A 376 17.84 -5.94 20.52
CA GLU A 376 19.16 -5.34 20.76
C GLU A 376 19.68 -4.59 19.51
N LEU A 377 19.36 -5.04 18.30
CA LEU A 377 19.66 -4.30 17.07
C LEU A 377 18.97 -2.93 17.05
N ILE A 378 17.71 -2.84 17.52
CA ILE A 378 17.01 -1.54 17.62
C ILE A 378 17.69 -0.64 18.64
N LEU A 379 18.08 -1.15 19.81
CA LEU A 379 18.80 -0.34 20.80
C LEU A 379 20.17 0.15 20.28
N LYS A 380 20.81 -0.60 19.38
CA LYS A 380 22.09 -0.23 18.76
C LYS A 380 21.92 0.80 17.64
N GLN A 381 20.95 0.64 16.75
CA GLN A 381 20.72 1.54 15.60
C GLN A 381 19.89 2.78 15.97
N PHE A 382 18.99 2.65 16.95
CA PHE A 382 18.01 3.65 17.35
C PHE A 382 17.95 3.77 18.90
N PRO A 383 19.03 4.23 19.56
CA PRO A 383 19.08 4.38 21.02
C PRO A 383 18.11 5.44 21.58
N SER A 384 17.41 6.18 20.73
CA SER A 384 16.30 7.08 21.10
C SER A 384 15.19 7.06 20.03
N GLY A 385 14.95 5.88 19.46
CA GLY A 385 13.95 5.63 18.43
C GLY A 385 12.50 5.57 18.91
N SER A 386 11.61 5.37 17.96
CA SER A 386 10.16 5.25 18.13
C SER A 386 9.75 4.14 19.11
N TYR A 387 10.54 3.06 19.18
CA TYR A 387 10.22 1.86 19.98
C TYR A 387 11.10 1.64 21.22
N THR A 388 12.15 2.45 21.46
CA THR A 388 13.20 2.16 22.45
C THR A 388 12.69 1.86 23.87
N GLU A 389 11.73 2.65 24.37
CA GLU A 389 11.04 2.41 25.66
C GLU A 389 10.48 0.97 25.77
N GLU A 390 9.73 0.57 24.73
CA GLU A 390 9.02 -0.70 24.67
C GLU A 390 9.97 -1.86 24.37
N VAL A 391 11.02 -1.63 23.59
CA VAL A 391 12.08 -2.60 23.32
C VAL A 391 12.85 -2.93 24.60
N LEU A 392 13.22 -1.92 25.40
CA LEU A 392 13.82 -2.11 26.71
C LEU A 392 12.88 -2.92 27.63
N TYR A 393 11.60 -2.53 27.74
CA TYR A 393 10.64 -3.27 28.57
C TYR A 393 10.40 -4.72 28.10
N ASN A 394 10.35 -4.96 26.78
CA ASN A 394 10.26 -6.32 26.23
C ASN A 394 11.50 -7.15 26.56
N LEU A 395 12.69 -6.55 26.52
CA LEU A 395 13.93 -7.22 26.93
C LEU A 395 13.97 -7.51 28.44
N VAL A 396 13.47 -6.60 29.29
CA VAL A 396 13.25 -6.88 30.73
C VAL A 396 12.34 -8.09 30.91
N LEU A 397 11.17 -8.11 30.23
CA LEU A 397 10.19 -9.19 30.34
C LEU A 397 10.68 -10.56 29.84
N ILE A 398 11.57 -10.59 28.85
CA ILE A 398 12.16 -11.84 28.33
C ILE A 398 13.29 -12.34 29.25
N ASN A 399 14.12 -11.45 29.80
CA ASN A 399 15.30 -11.84 30.55
C ASN A 399 15.05 -12.03 32.06
N LYS A 400 13.99 -11.45 32.65
CA LYS A 400 13.77 -11.45 34.12
C LYS A 400 13.86 -12.81 34.84
N ASP A 401 13.47 -13.89 34.16
CA ASP A 401 13.44 -15.25 34.70
C ASP A 401 14.58 -16.14 34.11
N VAL A 402 15.47 -15.57 33.28
CA VAL A 402 16.47 -16.30 32.46
C VAL A 402 17.88 -15.74 32.64
N ASP A 403 18.01 -14.42 32.57
CA ASP A 403 19.23 -13.64 32.83
C ASP A 403 18.84 -12.37 33.64
N PRO A 404 18.71 -12.49 34.97
CA PRO A 404 18.30 -11.38 35.82
C PRO A 404 19.25 -10.17 35.76
N ASN A 405 20.53 -10.40 35.45
CA ASN A 405 21.54 -9.34 35.32
C ASN A 405 21.26 -8.48 34.08
N LYS A 406 20.99 -9.10 32.93
CA LYS A 406 20.49 -8.38 31.75
C LYS A 406 19.15 -7.71 32.00
N ALA A 407 18.22 -8.39 32.66
CA ALA A 407 16.92 -7.81 32.99
C ALA A 407 17.07 -6.52 33.81
N LYS A 408 17.98 -6.51 34.79
CA LYS A 408 18.33 -5.30 35.55
C LYS A 408 18.96 -4.24 34.66
N LEU A 409 19.95 -4.59 33.83
CA LEU A 409 20.61 -3.63 32.92
C LEU A 409 19.65 -2.94 31.92
N TYR A 410 18.66 -3.66 31.39
CA TYR A 410 17.64 -3.04 30.53
C TYR A 410 16.62 -2.22 31.33
N ALA A 411 16.31 -2.60 32.58
CA ALA A 411 15.44 -1.85 33.48
C ALA A 411 16.09 -0.54 33.95
N GLU A 412 17.39 -0.55 34.24
CA GLU A 412 18.19 0.64 34.59
C GLU A 412 18.17 1.63 33.44
N LYS A 413 18.51 1.19 32.22
CA LYS A 413 18.45 2.01 31.00
C LYS A 413 17.06 2.57 30.72
N LEU A 414 16.00 1.81 30.97
CA LEU A 414 14.62 2.27 30.79
C LEU A 414 14.28 3.43 31.74
N VAL A 415 14.67 3.34 33.01
CA VAL A 415 14.38 4.37 34.01
C VAL A 415 15.31 5.59 33.84
N GLU A 416 16.56 5.39 33.46
CA GLU A 416 17.53 6.45 33.18
C GLU A 416 17.11 7.29 31.95
N GLN A 417 16.86 6.63 30.81
CA GLN A 417 16.55 7.31 29.54
C GLN A 417 15.10 7.81 29.49
N PHE A 418 14.18 7.14 30.18
CA PHE A 418 12.76 7.46 30.15
C PHE A 418 12.14 7.49 31.57
N PRO A 419 12.51 8.44 32.45
CA PRO A 419 12.05 8.48 33.85
C PRO A 419 10.54 8.51 34.06
N ASN A 420 9.80 9.00 33.04
CA ASN A 420 8.34 9.11 33.00
C ASN A 420 7.66 8.02 32.16
N SER A 421 8.37 6.95 31.76
CA SER A 421 7.78 5.88 30.95
C SER A 421 6.71 5.11 31.71
N LEU A 422 5.59 4.81 31.03
CA LEU A 422 4.52 3.94 31.52
C LEU A 422 4.99 2.50 31.82
N TYR A 423 6.16 2.12 31.30
CA TYR A 423 6.79 0.83 31.56
C TYR A 423 7.57 0.78 32.90
N LYS A 424 7.78 1.91 33.59
CA LYS A 424 8.29 1.95 34.98
C LYS A 424 7.18 1.53 35.96
N ASN A 425 6.87 0.24 35.94
CA ASN A 425 5.83 -0.41 36.73
C ASN A 425 6.42 -1.39 37.76
N SER A 426 5.55 -2.07 38.51
CA SER A 426 5.93 -2.99 39.59
C SER A 426 6.91 -4.09 39.21
N ILE A 427 6.96 -4.51 37.93
CA ILE A 427 7.96 -5.50 37.45
C ILE A 427 9.34 -4.86 37.37
N VAL A 428 9.45 -3.66 36.78
CA VAL A 428 10.71 -2.90 36.67
C VAL A 428 11.20 -2.49 38.06
N ASN A 429 10.33 -1.92 38.89
CA ASN A 429 10.61 -1.57 40.28
C ASN A 429 11.15 -2.76 41.10
N LYS A 430 10.49 -3.92 41.03
CA LYS A 430 10.95 -5.15 41.72
C LYS A 430 12.33 -5.63 41.25
N ILE A 431 12.65 -5.47 39.96
CA ILE A 431 13.96 -5.85 39.38
C ILE A 431 15.07 -4.87 39.80
N LEU A 432 14.71 -3.60 40.02
CA LEU A 432 15.64 -2.56 40.49
C LEU A 432 15.81 -2.54 42.02
N GLY A 433 14.82 -3.01 42.77
CA GLY A 433 14.80 -2.99 44.24
C GLY A 433 14.27 -1.68 44.84
N ILE A 434 13.32 -1.02 44.17
CA ILE A 434 12.77 0.32 44.50
C ILE A 434 11.24 0.38 44.48
#